data_AF-A0AAW1I3W5-F1
#
_entry.id   AF-A0AAW1I3W5-F1
#
_cell.length_a   1.000
_cell.length_b   1.000
_cell.length_c   1.000
_cell.angle_alpha   90.00
_cell.angle_beta   90.00
_cell.angle_gamma   90.00
#
_symmetry.space_group_name_H-M   'P 1'
#
loop_
_entity.id
_entity.type
_entity.pdbx_description
1 polymer ?
#
loop_
_entity_poly.entity_id
_entity_poly.type
_entity_poly.pdbx_seq_one_letter_code
_entity_poly.pdbx_strand_id
1 'polypeptide(L)'
;MICFLRDPRQQYRIYLGRDKTCGDDTEGTVVDGDAGNLEPSEKKKKKKTKEIINQSSNGNQEKQEKESCMTYEEFVLKKFRSLSLKLVSCTKNLYTHLPTSAVPLHVVKQMIQLINLLKPPGNSKETYQFADLMFKKRELLSIMKELLAGFPLPNINGSLRNFCLENACLIFCTASGSIKMQSSVEMVIIDEAAQLKECESAIPLQLPGVRNALLIGDDRQLPAMVQSKVLGNVNFGRSLFQRLASLGKRKHLLNIQYRMHPTISSFPNSKFYDNSIVDAPNVKLRSYTRNFLKGNMYSSYTFINVSTGKEDFSKGRSPRNLAEAAVVNQIIGKLYSYHCNTKTAISVGVISPYKGQVGLMHEKFGKKYAGRNGNGFTVNVRSVDGFQGGEEDIIIISTVRCNGNGSVGFLSNHQRTNVALTRARYCLWIVGSGSTLANSGTVWQHLVSDAKMRGCFYDADEAAEFKHASKPALFKTSRTRSKLDFAESLSSQLAKISLDDVFVKPVS
;
A
#
# COMPACT_ATOMS: atom_id res chain seq x y z
N MET A 1 16.62 -3.76 -32.56
CA MET A 1 15.47 -4.37 -33.28
C MET A 1 15.45 -3.99 -34.76
N ILE A 2 15.48 -2.70 -35.12
CA ILE A 2 15.46 -2.24 -36.52
C ILE A 2 16.50 -2.95 -37.41
N CYS A 3 17.78 -2.95 -37.02
CA CYS A 3 18.83 -3.58 -37.84
C CYS A 3 18.57 -5.08 -38.07
N PHE A 4 18.10 -5.79 -37.03
CA PHE A 4 17.75 -7.20 -37.12
C PHE A 4 16.56 -7.46 -38.06
N LEU A 5 15.51 -6.63 -37.99
CA LEU A 5 14.35 -6.80 -38.86
C LEU A 5 14.64 -6.37 -40.30
N ARG A 6 15.56 -5.43 -40.57
CA ARG A 6 15.96 -5.06 -41.94
C ARG A 6 16.58 -6.25 -42.66
N ASP A 7 17.59 -6.87 -42.07
CA ASP A 7 18.26 -8.04 -42.63
C ASP A 7 18.46 -9.17 -41.59
N PRO A 8 17.43 -10.02 -41.39
CA PRO A 8 17.55 -11.16 -40.50
C PRO A 8 18.47 -12.25 -41.07
N ARG A 9 18.69 -12.30 -42.39
CA ARG A 9 19.54 -13.31 -43.06
C ARG A 9 21.01 -13.04 -42.78
N GLN A 10 21.45 -11.79 -42.87
CA GLN A 10 22.81 -11.40 -42.48
C GLN A 10 23.09 -11.74 -41.01
N GLN A 11 22.16 -11.43 -40.11
CA GLN A 11 22.28 -11.77 -38.70
C GLN A 11 22.34 -13.28 -38.42
N TYR A 12 21.70 -14.09 -39.27
CA TYR A 12 21.78 -15.54 -39.21
C TYR A 12 23.11 -16.08 -39.79
N ARG A 13 23.65 -15.48 -40.85
CA ARG A 13 25.00 -15.79 -41.36
C ARG A 13 26.10 -15.52 -40.33
N ILE A 14 25.96 -14.41 -39.59
CA ILE A 14 26.85 -14.07 -38.46
C ILE A 14 26.73 -15.12 -37.36
N TYR A 15 25.50 -15.55 -37.01
CA TYR A 15 25.28 -16.63 -36.04
C TYR A 15 25.91 -17.96 -36.48
N LEU A 16 25.90 -18.25 -37.78
CA LEU A 16 26.56 -19.42 -38.39
C LEU A 16 28.09 -19.27 -38.53
N GLY A 17 28.67 -18.12 -38.17
CA GLY A 17 30.12 -17.86 -38.29
C GLY A 17 30.64 -17.70 -39.72
N ARG A 18 29.80 -17.30 -40.69
CA ARG A 18 30.11 -17.33 -42.14
C ARG A 18 30.54 -16.00 -42.79
N ASP A 19 30.91 -14.96 -42.03
CA ASP A 19 31.55 -13.75 -42.60
C ASP A 19 33.02 -13.65 -42.17
N LYS A 20 33.88 -14.37 -42.91
CA LYS A 20 35.24 -13.94 -43.24
C LYS A 20 35.37 -14.11 -44.75
N THR A 21 35.45 -13.03 -45.50
CA THR A 21 35.96 -13.05 -46.87
C THR A 21 37.14 -12.11 -46.97
N CYS A 22 38.28 -12.71 -47.36
CA CYS A 22 39.51 -12.04 -47.76
C CYS A 22 39.27 -11.07 -48.93
N GLY A 23 40.02 -9.98 -48.92
CA GLY A 23 40.48 -9.28 -50.10
C GLY A 23 41.98 -9.06 -49.91
N ASP A 24 42.77 -9.81 -50.68
CA ASP A 24 44.20 -9.65 -50.84
C ASP A 24 44.38 -8.56 -51.91
N ASP A 25 45.05 -7.47 -51.59
CA ASP A 25 45.64 -6.55 -52.57
C ASP A 25 46.91 -5.97 -51.93
N THR A 26 48.03 -6.38 -52.52
CA THR A 26 49.40 -5.92 -52.31
C THR A 26 49.55 -4.46 -52.71
N GLU A 27 50.21 -3.65 -51.87
CA GLU A 27 51.35 -2.79 -52.27
C GLU A 27 51.94 -2.08 -51.04
N GLY A 28 53.27 -2.08 -50.95
CA GLY A 28 54.01 -1.76 -49.73
C GLY A 28 54.30 -0.28 -49.51
N THR A 29 54.76 0.05 -48.30
CA THR A 29 55.88 0.98 -48.07
C THR A 29 56.34 0.90 -46.62
N VAL A 30 57.66 0.83 -46.47
CA VAL A 30 58.47 0.85 -45.24
C VAL A 30 58.45 2.25 -44.62
N VAL A 31 58.37 2.39 -43.29
CA VAL A 31 59.16 3.35 -42.47
C VAL A 31 59.26 2.87 -41.00
N ASP A 32 60.47 2.98 -40.46
CA ASP A 32 61.01 2.66 -39.14
C ASP A 32 60.46 3.41 -37.90
N GLY A 33 60.82 2.87 -36.72
CA GLY A 33 61.13 3.60 -35.48
C GLY A 33 60.03 3.55 -34.40
N ASP A 34 60.29 3.52 -33.09
CA ASP A 34 61.52 3.46 -32.32
C ASP A 34 61.16 3.08 -30.86
N ALA A 35 62.19 2.70 -30.11
CA ALA A 35 62.28 2.12 -28.78
C ALA A 35 61.73 2.91 -27.58
N GLY A 36 61.65 2.21 -26.43
CA GLY A 36 61.86 2.77 -25.09
C GLY A 36 60.87 2.23 -24.04
N ASN A 37 61.21 1.19 -23.27
CA ASN A 37 61.85 1.22 -21.93
C ASN A 37 61.02 1.97 -20.85
N LEU A 38 60.85 1.54 -19.60
CA LEU A 38 61.41 0.46 -18.78
C LEU A 38 60.54 0.36 -17.50
N GLU A 39 60.47 -0.85 -16.95
CA GLU A 39 60.06 -1.30 -15.60
C GLU A 39 60.83 -0.60 -14.43
N PRO A 40 60.83 -1.06 -13.13
CA PRO A 40 59.95 -2.00 -12.36
C PRO A 40 59.63 -1.51 -10.91
N SER A 41 58.76 -2.22 -10.17
CA SER A 41 59.12 -2.68 -8.80
C SER A 41 58.15 -3.71 -8.21
N GLU A 42 58.75 -4.86 -7.89
CA GLU A 42 58.28 -6.02 -7.12
C GLU A 42 57.73 -5.71 -5.70
N LYS A 43 56.79 -6.52 -5.17
CA LYS A 43 57.05 -7.62 -4.19
C LYS A 43 55.79 -8.23 -3.54
N LYS A 44 55.51 -9.47 -3.96
CA LYS A 44 55.32 -10.72 -3.19
C LYS A 44 54.36 -10.79 -1.98
N LYS A 45 53.38 -11.70 -2.08
CA LYS A 45 53.02 -12.81 -1.14
C LYS A 45 51.90 -13.62 -1.83
N LYS A 46 51.79 -14.95 -1.89
CA LYS A 46 52.43 -16.15 -1.36
C LYS A 46 51.77 -17.30 -2.19
N LYS A 47 52.54 -18.28 -2.70
CA LYS A 47 52.57 -19.68 -2.22
C LYS A 47 51.16 -20.28 -2.00
N LYS A 48 50.72 -21.36 -2.66
CA LYS A 48 51.43 -22.62 -2.96
C LYS A 48 50.78 -23.33 -4.17
N THR A 49 51.64 -23.92 -4.98
CA THR A 49 51.36 -24.93 -6.01
C THR A 49 51.47 -26.33 -5.40
N LYS A 50 50.75 -27.29 -6.00
CA LYS A 50 51.04 -28.75 -6.11
C LYS A 50 50.93 -29.64 -4.86
N GLU A 51 50.08 -30.66 -4.99
CA GLU A 51 50.43 -32.09 -4.84
C GLU A 51 49.61 -32.86 -5.92
N ILE A 52 50.23 -33.39 -6.99
CA ILE A 52 50.87 -34.72 -7.17
C ILE A 52 49.83 -35.78 -7.59
N ILE A 53 49.68 -36.04 -8.90
CA ILE A 53 50.29 -37.09 -9.75
C ILE A 53 49.43 -38.37 -9.84
N ASN A 54 49.03 -38.66 -11.09
CA ASN A 54 48.84 -39.94 -11.78
C ASN A 54 48.30 -41.15 -11.01
N GLN A 55 47.24 -41.75 -11.56
CA GLN A 55 47.33 -42.91 -12.45
C GLN A 55 45.91 -43.47 -12.68
N SER A 56 45.50 -43.59 -13.95
CA SER A 56 45.05 -44.86 -14.56
C SER A 56 44.27 -44.60 -15.84
N SER A 57 44.53 -45.50 -16.76
CA SER A 57 44.39 -45.39 -18.20
C SER A 57 43.05 -45.94 -18.69
N ASN A 58 42.72 -45.55 -19.93
CA ASN A 58 41.88 -46.24 -20.91
C ASN A 58 40.37 -46.36 -20.66
N GLY A 59 39.61 -45.89 -21.66
CA GLY A 59 38.30 -46.46 -22.00
C GLY A 59 37.28 -45.45 -22.53
N ASN A 60 37.30 -45.20 -23.84
CA ASN A 60 36.12 -45.16 -24.73
C ASN A 60 34.85 -44.44 -24.24
N GLN A 61 34.59 -43.23 -24.77
CA GLN A 61 33.68 -43.00 -25.90
C GLN A 61 33.37 -41.50 -26.03
N GLU A 62 33.66 -40.99 -27.23
CA GLU A 62 33.19 -39.72 -27.74
C GLU A 62 31.67 -39.58 -27.58
N LYS A 63 31.23 -38.58 -26.82
CA LYS A 63 29.95 -37.92 -27.05
C LYS A 63 30.24 -36.48 -27.41
N GLN A 64 30.50 -36.24 -28.69
CA GLN A 64 30.23 -34.94 -29.29
C GLN A 64 28.71 -34.71 -29.18
N GLU A 65 28.28 -33.96 -28.16
CA GLU A 65 27.02 -33.25 -28.24
C GLU A 65 27.16 -32.19 -29.34
N LYS A 66 26.76 -32.52 -30.56
CA LYS A 66 26.44 -31.53 -31.58
C LYS A 66 25.36 -30.63 -30.99
N GLU A 67 25.71 -29.43 -30.54
CA GLU A 67 24.73 -28.35 -30.43
C GLU A 67 24.05 -28.22 -31.80
N SER A 68 22.79 -28.66 -31.92
CA SER A 68 22.07 -28.52 -33.18
C SER A 68 21.92 -27.04 -33.48
N CYS A 69 22.56 -26.57 -34.54
CA CYS A 69 22.42 -25.20 -34.98
C CYS A 69 20.93 -24.91 -35.25
N MET A 70 20.41 -23.82 -34.66
CA MET A 70 19.00 -23.47 -34.82
C MET A 70 18.69 -23.23 -36.30
N THR A 71 17.51 -23.65 -36.77
CA THR A 71 17.08 -23.28 -38.12
C THR A 71 16.93 -21.76 -38.26
N TYR A 72 16.91 -21.26 -39.49
CA TYR A 72 16.73 -19.82 -39.75
C TYR A 72 15.48 -19.27 -39.07
N GLU A 73 14.37 -19.99 -39.14
CA GLU A 73 13.09 -19.58 -38.54
C GLU A 73 13.17 -19.57 -37.01
N GLU A 74 13.70 -20.63 -36.40
CA GLU A 74 13.86 -20.72 -34.94
C GLU A 74 14.78 -19.62 -34.40
N PHE A 75 15.89 -19.35 -35.10
CA PHE A 75 16.80 -18.25 -34.77
C PHE A 75 16.08 -16.91 -34.81
N VAL A 76 15.33 -16.65 -35.90
CA VAL A 76 14.61 -15.39 -36.08
C VAL A 76 13.56 -15.20 -34.99
N LEU A 77 12.76 -16.23 -34.69
CA LEU A 77 11.72 -16.17 -33.68
C LEU A 77 12.27 -16.00 -32.27
N LYS A 78 13.34 -16.74 -31.91
CA LYS A 78 14.00 -16.62 -30.59
C LYS A 78 14.63 -15.25 -30.40
N LYS A 79 15.34 -14.74 -31.41
CA LYS A 79 16.00 -13.43 -31.36
C LYS A 79 14.97 -12.29 -31.36
N PHE A 80 13.92 -12.39 -32.16
CA PHE A 80 12.79 -11.46 -32.13
C PHE A 80 12.16 -11.42 -30.75
N ARG A 81 11.77 -12.58 -30.18
CA ARG A 81 11.15 -12.66 -28.85
C ARG A 81 12.00 -11.99 -27.77
N SER A 82 13.30 -12.26 -27.74
CA SER A 82 14.24 -11.65 -26.79
C SER A 82 14.28 -10.13 -26.93
N LEU A 83 14.40 -9.62 -28.16
CA LEU A 83 14.42 -8.18 -28.42
C LEU A 83 13.07 -7.50 -28.14
N SER A 84 11.95 -8.17 -28.45
CA SER A 84 10.60 -7.65 -28.22
C SER A 84 10.31 -7.51 -26.73
N LEU A 85 10.69 -8.48 -25.91
CA LEU A 85 10.53 -8.38 -24.44
C LEU A 85 11.30 -7.19 -23.87
N LYS A 86 12.54 -6.98 -24.30
CA LYS A 86 13.35 -5.81 -23.89
C LYS A 86 12.72 -4.50 -24.35
N LEU A 87 12.30 -4.43 -25.61
CA LEU A 87 11.70 -3.22 -26.19
C LEU A 87 10.36 -2.87 -25.53
N VAL A 88 9.50 -3.86 -25.28
CA VAL A 88 8.24 -3.66 -24.55
C VAL A 88 8.51 -3.14 -23.13
N SER A 89 9.48 -3.72 -22.42
CA SER A 89 9.87 -3.25 -21.08
C SER A 89 10.36 -1.79 -21.10
N CYS A 90 11.31 -1.46 -21.99
CA CYS A 90 11.83 -0.10 -22.11
C CYS A 90 10.75 0.91 -22.52
N THR A 91 9.91 0.56 -23.49
CA THR A 91 8.84 1.43 -23.98
C THR A 91 7.82 1.72 -22.87
N LYS A 92 7.42 0.69 -22.11
CA LYS A 92 6.56 0.83 -20.94
C LYS A 92 7.16 1.77 -19.91
N ASN A 93 8.43 1.58 -19.56
CA ASN A 93 9.10 2.44 -18.59
C ASN A 93 9.18 3.90 -19.08
N LEU A 94 9.45 4.13 -20.36
CA LEU A 94 9.53 5.47 -20.95
C LEU A 94 8.21 6.22 -20.82
N TYR A 95 7.10 5.72 -21.36
CA TYR A 95 5.85 6.47 -21.30
C TYR A 95 5.18 6.47 -19.91
N THR A 96 5.56 5.55 -19.02
CA THR A 96 5.03 5.52 -17.64
C THR A 96 5.73 6.55 -16.75
N HIS A 97 7.02 6.80 -16.97
CA HIS A 97 7.84 7.59 -16.05
C HIS A 97 8.33 8.91 -16.61
N LEU A 98 8.33 9.09 -17.95
CA LEU A 98 8.66 10.38 -18.53
C LEU A 98 7.44 11.32 -18.49
N PRO A 99 7.67 12.60 -18.19
CA PRO A 99 6.62 13.61 -18.20
C PRO A 99 6.07 13.80 -19.63
N THR A 100 4.83 14.26 -19.74
CA THR A 100 4.21 14.57 -21.04
C THR A 100 4.91 15.72 -21.77
N SER A 101 5.68 16.56 -21.05
CA SER A 101 6.59 17.55 -21.63
C SER A 101 7.74 16.92 -22.41
N ALA A 102 8.24 15.77 -21.97
CA ALA A 102 9.32 15.04 -22.64
C ALA A 102 8.77 14.05 -23.68
N VAL A 103 7.65 13.38 -23.39
CA VAL A 103 7.01 12.42 -24.31
C VAL A 103 5.60 12.91 -24.67
N PRO A 104 5.43 13.57 -25.83
CA PRO A 104 4.11 14.03 -26.28
C PRO A 104 3.11 12.87 -26.41
N LEU A 105 1.81 13.16 -26.23
CA LEU A 105 0.75 12.15 -26.28
C LEU A 105 0.73 11.35 -27.59
N HIS A 106 1.06 11.97 -28.73
CA HIS A 106 1.11 11.27 -30.01
C HIS A 106 2.23 10.21 -30.05
N VAL A 107 3.39 10.49 -29.43
CA VAL A 107 4.49 9.54 -29.27
C VAL A 107 4.06 8.39 -28.36
N VAL A 108 3.35 8.67 -27.26
CA VAL A 108 2.81 7.63 -26.37
C VAL A 108 1.83 6.72 -27.12
N LYS A 109 0.96 7.28 -27.97
CA LYS A 109 0.05 6.48 -28.81
C LYS A 109 0.81 5.56 -29.75
N GLN A 110 1.86 6.04 -30.42
CA GLN A 110 2.73 5.23 -31.26
C GLN A 110 3.47 4.14 -30.46
N MET A 111 3.93 4.45 -29.24
CA MET A 111 4.55 3.49 -28.33
C MET A 111 3.58 2.36 -27.93
N ILE A 112 2.32 2.69 -27.66
CA ILE A 112 1.26 1.70 -27.36
C ILE A 112 0.97 0.83 -28.59
N GLN A 113 0.87 1.44 -29.78
CA GLN A 113 0.68 0.70 -31.03
C GLN A 113 1.83 -0.29 -31.27
N LEU A 114 3.08 0.15 -31.08
CA LEU A 114 4.27 -0.70 -31.15
C LEU A 114 4.17 -1.89 -30.19
N ILE A 115 3.80 -1.66 -28.92
CA ILE A 115 3.66 -2.74 -27.93
C ILE A 115 2.61 -3.76 -28.36
N ASN A 116 1.48 -3.32 -28.92
CA ASN A 116 0.44 -4.23 -29.37
C ASN A 116 0.89 -5.07 -30.57
N LEU A 117 1.64 -4.51 -31.50
CA LEU A 117 2.23 -5.25 -32.63
C LEU A 117 3.31 -6.24 -32.19
N LEU A 118 4.05 -5.91 -31.15
CA LEU A 118 5.09 -6.76 -30.55
C LEU A 118 4.52 -7.86 -29.65
N LYS A 119 3.21 -7.93 -29.39
CA LYS A 119 2.60 -9.05 -28.66
C LYS A 119 2.28 -10.20 -29.63
N PRO A 120 2.37 -11.47 -29.17
CA PRO A 120 1.84 -12.59 -29.95
C PRO A 120 0.32 -12.43 -30.12
N PRO A 121 -0.26 -12.89 -31.24
CA PRO A 121 -1.70 -12.90 -31.43
C PRO A 121 -2.38 -13.87 -30.42
N GLY A 122 -3.40 -13.40 -29.69
CA GLY A 122 -4.20 -14.21 -28.76
C GLY A 122 -3.85 -14.06 -27.27
N ASN A 123 -4.79 -14.44 -26.40
CA ASN A 123 -4.69 -14.34 -24.92
C ASN A 123 -3.97 -15.53 -24.26
N SER A 124 -3.35 -16.44 -25.03
CA SER A 124 -2.65 -17.63 -24.52
C SER A 124 -1.13 -17.51 -24.67
N LYS A 125 -0.38 -18.33 -23.92
CA LYS A 125 1.09 -18.42 -23.88
C LYS A 125 1.69 -19.00 -25.18
N GLU A 126 1.28 -18.50 -26.35
CA GLU A 126 1.64 -19.10 -27.65
C GLU A 126 2.73 -18.34 -28.40
N THR A 127 3.56 -19.13 -29.06
CA THR A 127 4.80 -18.79 -29.75
C THR A 127 4.51 -17.96 -31.01
N TYR A 128 5.40 -17.03 -31.37
CA TYR A 128 5.29 -16.32 -32.65
C TYR A 128 5.36 -17.31 -33.82
N GLN A 129 4.49 -17.17 -34.81
CA GLN A 129 4.66 -17.83 -36.11
C GLN A 129 5.55 -16.96 -37.02
N PHE A 130 6.40 -17.61 -37.82
CA PHE A 130 7.33 -16.92 -38.72
C PHE A 130 6.60 -16.09 -39.79
N ALA A 131 5.52 -16.62 -40.36
CA ALA A 131 4.70 -15.93 -41.35
C ALA A 131 4.09 -14.61 -40.81
N ASP A 132 3.53 -14.64 -39.59
CA ASP A 132 2.95 -13.45 -38.95
C ASP A 132 3.98 -12.35 -38.71
N LEU A 133 5.18 -12.74 -38.27
CA LEU A 133 6.28 -11.79 -38.09
C LEU A 133 6.68 -11.13 -39.42
N MET A 134 6.74 -11.91 -40.49
CA MET A 134 7.08 -11.41 -41.82
C MET A 134 6.00 -10.47 -42.37
N PHE A 135 4.72 -10.73 -42.08
CA PHE A 135 3.61 -9.84 -42.42
C PHE A 135 3.69 -8.50 -41.65
N LYS A 136 3.92 -8.56 -40.34
CA LYS A 136 4.03 -7.37 -39.46
C LYS A 136 5.35 -6.60 -39.61
N LYS A 137 6.38 -7.17 -40.24
CA LYS A 137 7.72 -6.59 -40.34
C LYS A 137 7.72 -5.17 -40.89
N ARG A 138 6.94 -4.89 -41.94
CA ARG A 138 6.90 -3.55 -42.57
C ARG A 138 6.34 -2.49 -41.62
N GLU A 139 5.20 -2.79 -40.98
CA GLU A 139 4.55 -1.90 -40.02
C GLU A 139 5.43 -1.66 -38.79
N LEU A 140 6.02 -2.72 -38.22
CA LEU A 140 6.98 -2.62 -37.11
C LEU A 140 8.18 -1.72 -37.45
N LEU A 141 8.72 -1.84 -38.67
CA LEU A 141 9.83 -1.00 -39.11
C LEU A 141 9.42 0.46 -39.30
N SER A 142 8.19 0.74 -39.77
CA SER A 142 7.69 2.12 -39.92
C SER A 142 7.58 2.80 -38.57
N ILE A 143 6.83 2.20 -37.65
CA ILE A 143 6.55 2.79 -36.32
C ILE A 143 7.85 2.97 -35.53
N MET A 144 8.76 1.99 -35.56
CA MET A 144 10.04 2.13 -34.84
C MET A 144 10.92 3.24 -35.43
N LYS A 145 10.89 3.49 -36.74
CA LYS A 145 11.64 4.60 -37.36
C LYS A 145 11.01 5.94 -37.01
N GLU A 146 9.69 6.04 -37.08
CA GLU A 146 8.94 7.24 -36.68
C GLU A 146 9.20 7.59 -35.22
N LEU A 147 9.15 6.61 -34.31
CA LEU A 147 9.47 6.82 -32.89
C LEU A 147 10.91 7.29 -32.67
N LEU A 148 11.87 6.73 -33.41
CA LEU A 148 13.27 7.16 -33.31
C LEU A 148 13.50 8.58 -33.83
N ALA A 149 12.76 9.00 -34.85
CA ALA A 149 12.85 10.35 -35.42
C ALA A 149 12.06 11.39 -34.60
N GLY A 150 10.89 11.01 -34.10
CA GLY A 150 9.96 11.90 -33.39
C GLY A 150 10.19 12.02 -31.89
N PHE A 151 11.05 11.17 -31.31
CA PHE A 151 11.37 11.19 -29.89
C PHE A 151 12.89 11.07 -29.66
N PRO A 152 13.63 12.19 -29.71
CA PRO A 152 14.98 12.21 -29.17
C PRO A 152 14.89 11.94 -27.67
N LEU A 153 15.59 10.91 -27.20
CA LEU A 153 15.67 10.64 -25.76
C LEU A 153 16.19 11.89 -25.06
N PRO A 154 15.51 12.38 -24.00
CA PRO A 154 15.99 13.55 -23.29
C PRO A 154 17.41 13.27 -22.82
N ASN A 155 18.32 14.22 -23.05
CA ASN A 155 19.69 14.10 -22.58
C ASN A 155 19.67 14.28 -21.05
N ILE A 156 19.65 13.17 -20.32
CA ILE A 156 19.65 13.19 -18.85
C ILE A 156 21.08 13.47 -18.39
N ASN A 157 21.47 14.74 -18.45
CA ASN A 157 22.69 15.23 -17.82
C ASN A 157 22.43 15.34 -16.31
N GLY A 158 22.62 14.25 -15.58
CA GLY A 158 22.48 14.22 -14.10
C GLY A 158 21.76 12.99 -13.57
N SER A 159 21.27 13.07 -12.32
CA SER A 159 20.49 12.00 -11.72
C SER A 159 19.08 11.96 -12.31
N LEU A 160 18.60 10.76 -12.68
CA LEU A 160 17.21 10.51 -13.09
C LEU A 160 16.21 11.09 -12.09
N ARG A 161 16.55 11.09 -10.80
CA ARG A 161 15.73 11.68 -9.73
C ARG A 161 15.48 13.17 -9.97
N ASN A 162 16.51 13.94 -10.30
CA ASN A 162 16.39 15.39 -10.49
C ASN A 162 15.57 15.68 -11.74
N PHE A 163 15.82 14.95 -12.83
CA PHE A 163 15.01 15.04 -14.04
C PHE A 163 13.51 14.82 -13.75
N CYS A 164 13.17 13.78 -12.98
CA CYS A 164 11.77 13.52 -12.63
C CYS A 164 11.17 14.62 -11.74
N LEU A 165 11.93 15.14 -10.76
CA LEU A 165 11.44 16.18 -9.85
C LEU A 165 11.25 17.53 -10.56
N GLU A 166 12.17 17.92 -11.43
CA GLU A 166 12.09 19.17 -12.20
C GLU A 166 10.91 19.19 -13.19
N ASN A 167 10.51 18.02 -13.68
CA ASN A 167 9.40 17.90 -14.62
C ASN A 167 8.08 17.45 -13.98
N ALA A 168 8.05 17.21 -12.67
CA ALA A 168 6.84 16.79 -11.98
C ALA A 168 5.86 17.97 -11.85
N CYS A 169 4.59 17.76 -12.22
CA CYS A 169 3.54 18.74 -11.95
C CYS A 169 3.09 18.72 -10.48
N LEU A 170 3.16 17.55 -9.84
CA LEU A 170 2.79 17.34 -8.44
C LEU A 170 3.83 16.44 -7.78
N ILE A 171 4.25 16.81 -6.57
CA ILE A 171 5.21 16.04 -5.79
C ILE A 171 4.57 15.69 -4.45
N PHE A 172 4.38 14.41 -4.20
CA PHE A 172 3.86 13.90 -2.93
C PHE A 172 5.01 13.43 -2.06
N CYS A 173 5.09 13.95 -0.84
CA CYS A 173 6.05 13.52 0.17
C CYS A 173 5.47 13.73 1.57
N THR A 174 6.08 13.12 2.58
CA THR A 174 5.78 13.44 3.98
C THR A 174 6.37 14.80 4.33
N ALA A 175 5.81 15.49 5.34
CA ALA A 175 6.33 16.78 5.79
C ALA A 175 7.83 16.73 6.13
N SER A 176 8.28 15.69 6.81
CA SER A 176 9.71 15.47 7.10
C SER A 176 10.52 15.09 5.86
N GLY A 177 9.95 14.33 4.91
CA GLY A 177 10.61 13.94 3.67
C GLY A 177 10.87 15.11 2.73
N SER A 178 10.11 16.20 2.86
CA SER A 178 10.26 17.40 2.05
C SER A 178 11.65 18.04 2.16
N ILE A 179 12.38 17.84 3.26
CA ILE A 179 13.76 18.34 3.41
C ILE A 179 14.72 17.82 2.33
N LYS A 180 14.43 16.66 1.74
CA LYS A 180 15.23 16.06 0.66
C LYS A 180 14.91 16.68 -0.71
N MET A 181 13.97 17.63 -0.77
CA MET A 181 13.61 18.35 -1.97
C MET A 181 14.47 19.61 -2.09
N GLN A 182 15.18 19.72 -3.22
CA GLN A 182 15.92 20.91 -3.60
C GLN A 182 15.21 21.69 -4.72
N SER A 183 14.11 21.15 -5.23
CA SER A 183 13.31 21.75 -6.29
C SER A 183 12.51 22.95 -5.75
N SER A 184 12.46 24.01 -6.54
CA SER A 184 11.61 25.18 -6.26
C SER A 184 10.14 24.82 -6.47
N VAL A 185 9.28 25.12 -5.49
CA VAL A 185 7.84 24.89 -5.55
C VAL A 185 7.10 26.16 -5.14
N GLU A 186 6.10 26.58 -5.92
CA GLU A 186 5.38 27.84 -5.66
C GLU A 186 4.28 27.68 -4.59
N MET A 187 3.70 26.48 -4.49
CA MET A 187 2.59 26.19 -3.59
C MET A 187 2.85 24.90 -2.79
N VAL A 188 2.53 24.96 -1.50
CA VAL A 188 2.57 23.80 -0.60
C VAL A 188 1.15 23.50 -0.11
N ILE A 189 0.74 22.24 -0.22
CA ILE A 189 -0.50 21.74 0.37
C ILE A 189 -0.11 20.73 1.45
N ILE A 190 -0.52 20.99 2.69
CA ILE A 190 -0.29 20.10 3.82
C ILE A 190 -1.64 19.51 4.21
N ASP A 191 -1.85 18.24 3.86
CA ASP A 191 -3.00 17.47 4.33
C ASP A 191 -2.75 16.93 5.75
N GLU A 192 -3.82 16.71 6.51
CA GLU A 192 -3.79 16.31 7.92
C GLU A 192 -2.90 17.21 8.80
N ALA A 193 -2.84 18.51 8.47
CA ALA A 193 -1.99 19.50 9.13
C ALA A 193 -2.27 19.64 10.63
N ALA A 194 -3.49 19.29 11.08
CA ALA A 194 -3.85 19.28 12.50
C ALA A 194 -3.10 18.20 13.31
N GLN A 195 -2.58 17.15 12.66
CA GLN A 195 -1.78 16.08 13.27
C GLN A 195 -0.28 16.38 13.31
N LEU A 196 0.19 17.44 12.66
CA LEU A 196 1.60 17.79 12.65
C LEU A 196 1.95 18.69 13.83
N LYS A 197 3.15 18.50 14.37
CA LYS A 197 3.75 19.51 15.25
C LYS A 197 4.04 20.77 14.45
N GLU A 198 4.10 21.92 15.11
CA GLU A 198 4.43 23.18 14.42
C GLU A 198 5.77 23.09 13.66
N CYS A 199 6.79 22.48 14.28
CA CYS A 199 8.10 22.29 13.67
C CYS A 199 8.07 21.37 12.43
N GLU A 200 7.19 20.38 12.40
CA GLU A 200 7.03 19.46 11.26
C GLU A 200 6.36 20.18 10.08
N SER A 201 5.37 21.04 10.36
CA SER A 201 4.72 21.88 9.34
C SER A 201 5.69 22.91 8.75
N ALA A 202 6.66 23.38 9.53
CA ALA A 202 7.64 24.37 9.09
C ALA A 202 8.65 23.82 8.07
N ILE A 203 8.86 22.50 7.98
CA ILE A 203 9.82 21.90 7.05
C ILE A 203 9.43 22.18 5.58
N PRO A 204 8.23 21.79 5.10
CA PRO A 204 7.85 22.06 3.71
C PRO A 204 7.64 23.55 3.42
N LEU A 205 7.35 24.38 4.43
CA LEU A 205 7.20 25.84 4.26
C LEU A 205 8.52 26.56 3.99
N GLN A 206 9.66 25.92 4.26
CA GLN A 206 11.00 26.45 3.98
C GLN A 206 11.51 26.07 2.58
N LEU A 207 10.72 25.34 1.78
CA LEU A 207 11.14 24.97 0.44
C LEU A 207 11.37 26.23 -0.43
N PRO A 208 12.36 26.21 -1.33
CA PRO A 208 12.61 27.34 -2.23
C PRO A 208 11.38 27.66 -3.08
N GLY A 209 11.10 28.94 -3.28
CA GLY A 209 10.03 29.41 -4.16
C GLY A 209 8.62 29.42 -3.57
N VAL A 210 8.40 28.90 -2.35
CA VAL A 210 7.06 28.85 -1.75
C VAL A 210 6.51 30.24 -1.52
N ARG A 211 5.37 30.52 -2.15
CA ARG A 211 4.62 31.78 -2.01
C ARG A 211 3.25 31.56 -1.38
N ASN A 212 2.67 30.38 -1.60
CA ASN A 212 1.33 30.02 -1.14
C ASN A 212 1.36 28.73 -0.34
N ALA A 213 0.59 28.69 0.76
CA ALA A 213 0.44 27.49 1.56
C ALA A 213 -1.04 27.24 1.89
N LEU A 214 -1.49 26.00 1.69
CA LEU A 214 -2.81 25.53 2.09
C LEU A 214 -2.67 24.44 3.15
N LEU A 215 -3.24 24.68 4.33
CA LEU A 215 -3.26 23.72 5.43
C LEU A 215 -4.66 23.11 5.52
N ILE A 216 -4.77 21.80 5.35
CA ILE A 216 -6.02 21.04 5.45
C ILE A 216 -5.91 20.18 6.71
N GLY A 217 -6.92 20.24 7.57
CA GLY A 217 -6.92 19.47 8.81
C GLY A 217 -8.17 19.74 9.64
N ASP A 218 -8.30 18.98 10.73
CA ASP A 218 -9.42 19.08 11.66
C ASP A 218 -8.90 19.13 13.10
N ASP A 219 -9.02 20.29 13.74
CA ASP A 219 -8.58 20.53 15.12
C ASP A 219 -9.49 19.85 16.17
N ARG A 220 -10.64 19.29 15.75
CA ARG A 220 -11.52 18.44 16.57
C ARG A 220 -11.16 16.95 16.48
N GLN A 221 -10.21 16.57 15.63
CA GLN A 221 -9.65 15.20 15.54
C GLN A 221 -8.27 15.12 16.24
N LEU A 222 -7.56 13.99 16.05
CA LEU A 222 -6.33 13.69 16.75
C LEU A 222 -5.24 14.77 16.53
N PRO A 223 -4.58 15.24 17.61
CA PRO A 223 -3.45 16.16 17.51
C PRO A 223 -2.15 15.37 17.27
N ALA A 224 -1.04 16.08 17.17
CA ALA A 224 0.26 15.45 17.03
C ALA A 224 0.60 14.54 18.22
N MET A 225 1.15 13.35 17.94
CA MET A 225 1.59 12.44 18.99
C MET A 225 2.84 12.98 19.70
N VAL A 226 2.73 13.14 21.02
CA VAL A 226 3.84 13.54 21.90
C VAL A 226 4.01 12.47 22.99
N GLN A 227 5.16 11.81 23.01
CA GLN A 227 5.45 10.75 23.99
C GLN A 227 5.84 11.30 25.37
N SER A 228 6.56 12.42 25.40
CA SER A 228 6.97 13.06 26.65
C SER A 228 5.79 13.74 27.33
N LYS A 229 5.51 13.33 28.58
CA LYS A 229 4.47 13.96 29.40
C LYS A 229 4.77 15.43 29.68
N VAL A 230 6.04 15.79 29.86
CA VAL A 230 6.48 17.18 30.08
C VAL A 230 6.14 18.03 28.87
N LEU A 231 6.44 17.54 27.66
CA LEU A 231 6.12 18.24 26.41
C LEU A 231 4.60 18.29 26.15
N GLY A 232 3.86 17.27 26.58
CA GLY A 232 2.40 17.28 26.55
C GLY A 232 1.81 18.40 27.40
N ASN A 233 2.36 18.64 28.60
CA ASN A 233 1.88 19.66 29.53
C ASN A 233 2.11 21.10 29.02
N VAL A 234 3.14 21.32 28.19
CA VAL A 234 3.41 22.62 27.55
C VAL A 234 2.79 22.75 26.16
N ASN A 235 1.84 21.87 25.81
CA ASN A 235 1.10 21.88 24.55
C ASN A 235 1.99 21.81 23.30
N PHE A 236 3.12 21.08 23.37
CA PHE A 236 4.01 20.85 22.22
C PHE A 236 3.32 20.12 21.06
N GLY A 237 2.23 19.40 21.36
CA GLY A 237 1.40 18.71 20.36
C GLY A 237 0.47 19.64 19.57
N ARG A 238 0.42 20.93 19.88
CA ARG A 238 -0.36 21.91 19.11
C ARG A 238 0.20 22.01 17.69
N SER A 239 -0.69 21.95 16.71
CA SER A 239 -0.32 22.12 15.30
C SER A 239 -0.26 23.58 14.87
N LEU A 240 0.44 23.84 13.76
CA LEU A 240 0.43 25.15 13.13
C LEU A 240 -1.00 25.53 12.70
N PHE A 241 -1.77 24.56 12.20
CA PHE A 241 -3.18 24.70 11.84
C PHE A 241 -4.01 25.22 13.03
N GLN A 242 -3.90 24.54 14.19
CA GLN A 242 -4.63 24.92 15.40
C GLN A 242 -4.19 26.29 15.92
N ARG A 243 -2.89 26.60 15.88
CA ARG A 243 -2.41 27.94 16.28
C ARG A 243 -2.98 29.03 15.38
N LEU A 244 -2.93 28.88 14.06
CA LEU A 244 -3.47 29.88 13.13
C LEU A 244 -4.98 30.08 13.33
N ALA A 245 -5.73 29.00 13.56
CA ALA A 245 -7.15 29.08 13.91
C ALA A 245 -7.37 29.88 15.21
N SER A 246 -6.57 29.63 16.25
CA SER A 246 -6.65 30.37 17.52
C SER A 246 -6.30 31.86 17.41
N LEU A 247 -5.46 32.23 16.42
CA LEU A 247 -5.11 33.61 16.10
C LEU A 247 -6.17 34.32 15.24
N GLY A 248 -7.34 33.71 15.02
CA GLY A 248 -8.44 34.29 14.26
C GLY A 248 -8.22 34.28 12.74
N LYS A 249 -7.28 33.49 12.22
CA LYS A 249 -7.19 33.29 10.76
C LYS A 249 -8.45 32.57 10.28
N ARG A 250 -8.98 33.02 9.13
CA ARG A 250 -10.19 32.45 8.54
C ARG A 250 -9.95 30.97 8.25
N LYS A 251 -10.80 30.12 8.83
CA LYS A 251 -10.91 28.70 8.48
C LYS A 251 -12.12 28.50 7.58
N HIS A 252 -11.96 27.73 6.52
CA HIS A 252 -13.08 27.32 5.69
C HIS A 252 -13.52 25.90 6.11
N LEU A 253 -14.74 25.79 6.63
CA LEU A 253 -15.30 24.49 7.01
C LEU A 253 -15.96 23.84 5.80
N LEU A 254 -15.45 22.69 5.38
CA LEU A 254 -16.17 21.80 4.46
C LEU A 254 -17.29 21.12 5.25
N ASN A 255 -18.50 21.66 5.09
CA ASN A 255 -19.61 21.35 5.98
C ASN A 255 -20.55 20.24 5.48
N ILE A 256 -20.20 19.54 4.40
CA ILE A 256 -21.03 18.44 3.87
C ILE A 256 -20.29 17.11 4.06
N GLN A 257 -20.93 16.14 4.72
CA GLN A 257 -20.38 14.80 4.90
C GLN A 257 -21.06 13.78 3.96
N TYR A 258 -20.25 12.92 3.35
CA TYR A 258 -20.66 11.95 2.33
C TYR A 258 -20.46 10.48 2.77
N ARG A 259 -20.01 10.25 4.00
CA ARG A 259 -19.52 8.96 4.50
C ARG A 259 -20.53 8.22 5.35
N MET A 260 -21.06 8.86 6.38
CA MET A 260 -21.77 8.19 7.46
C MET A 260 -23.27 8.20 7.21
N HIS A 261 -23.95 7.13 7.60
CA HIS A 261 -25.39 7.16 7.77
C HIS A 261 -25.81 8.27 8.77
N PRO A 262 -26.92 9.02 8.55
CA PRO A 262 -27.34 10.12 9.42
C PRO A 262 -27.46 9.78 10.92
N THR A 263 -27.83 8.55 11.24
CA THR A 263 -27.92 8.09 12.64
C THR A 263 -26.55 7.98 13.32
N ILE A 264 -25.48 7.80 12.55
CA ILE A 264 -24.09 7.78 13.04
C ILE A 264 -23.57 9.22 13.16
N SER A 265 -23.76 10.05 12.13
CA SER A 265 -23.21 11.42 12.09
C SER A 265 -23.85 12.37 13.09
N SER A 266 -25.11 12.13 13.48
CA SER A 266 -25.87 13.00 14.39
C SER A 266 -25.15 13.31 15.70
N PHE A 267 -24.64 12.29 16.41
CA PHE A 267 -23.97 12.52 17.70
C PHE A 267 -22.63 13.26 17.55
N PRO A 268 -21.67 12.84 16.69
CA PRO A 268 -20.44 13.60 16.48
C PRO A 268 -20.68 15.04 16.03
N ASN A 269 -21.64 15.27 15.13
CA ASN A 269 -21.98 16.60 14.63
C ASN A 269 -22.44 17.53 15.76
N SER A 270 -23.40 17.07 16.58
CA SER A 270 -23.87 17.85 17.72
C SER A 270 -22.79 18.05 18.78
N LYS A 271 -21.92 17.06 19.01
CA LYS A 271 -20.98 17.10 20.13
C LYS A 271 -19.66 17.80 19.83
N PHE A 272 -19.17 17.74 18.60
CA PHE A 272 -17.82 18.23 18.24
C PHE A 272 -17.85 19.38 17.23
N TYR A 273 -18.94 19.55 16.48
CA TYR A 273 -19.03 20.50 15.36
C TYR A 273 -20.21 21.46 15.47
N ASP A 274 -20.86 21.55 16.64
CA ASP A 274 -21.94 22.52 16.91
C ASP A 274 -23.08 22.45 15.86
N ASN A 275 -23.40 21.25 15.38
CA ASN A 275 -24.36 20.99 14.30
C ASN A 275 -24.06 21.68 12.96
N SER A 276 -22.81 22.07 12.72
CA SER A 276 -22.39 22.76 11.50
C SER A 276 -22.25 21.82 10.29
N ILE A 277 -22.23 20.50 10.49
CA ILE A 277 -22.08 19.51 9.40
C ILE A 277 -23.46 19.08 8.88
N VAL A 278 -23.58 18.93 7.56
CA VAL A 278 -24.79 18.54 6.84
C VAL A 278 -24.56 17.21 6.14
N ASP A 279 -25.52 16.30 6.29
CA ASP A 279 -25.51 15.02 5.58
C ASP A 279 -25.86 15.21 4.10
N ALA A 280 -25.01 14.70 3.21
CA ALA A 280 -25.21 14.75 1.76
C ALA A 280 -26.41 13.90 1.29
N PRO A 281 -26.98 14.16 0.10
CA PRO A 281 -28.11 13.38 -0.42
C PRO A 281 -27.82 11.88 -0.52
N ASN A 282 -26.59 11.48 -0.88
CA ASN A 282 -26.23 10.07 -1.09
C ASN A 282 -26.40 9.21 0.18
N VAL A 283 -26.12 9.76 1.37
CA VAL A 283 -26.22 9.03 2.64
C VAL A 283 -27.63 9.02 3.24
N LYS A 284 -28.51 9.88 2.73
CA LYS A 284 -29.93 9.96 3.14
C LYS A 284 -30.84 9.00 2.37
N LEU A 285 -30.36 8.44 1.26
CA LEU A 285 -31.13 7.50 0.46
C LEU A 285 -31.38 6.20 1.23
N ARG A 286 -32.59 5.65 1.11
CA ARG A 286 -32.93 4.35 1.71
C ARG A 286 -32.03 3.21 1.23
N SER A 287 -31.50 3.31 0.01
CA SER A 287 -30.54 2.34 -0.56
C SER A 287 -29.16 2.39 0.08
N TYR A 288 -28.84 3.48 0.80
CA TYR A 288 -27.59 3.64 1.53
C TYR A 288 -27.58 2.80 2.81
N THR A 289 -28.73 2.67 3.48
CA THR A 289 -28.89 1.84 4.67
C THR A 289 -28.60 0.37 4.34
N ARG A 290 -27.66 -0.24 5.07
CA ARG A 290 -27.27 -1.66 4.91
C ARG A 290 -27.63 -2.44 6.17
N ASN A 291 -28.35 -3.55 5.98
CA ASN A 291 -28.72 -4.47 7.06
C ASN A 291 -27.92 -5.77 6.89
N PHE A 292 -26.68 -5.78 7.39
CA PHE A 292 -25.81 -6.95 7.28
C PHE A 292 -26.24 -8.10 8.18
N LEU A 293 -26.84 -7.79 9.33
CA LEU A 293 -27.33 -8.78 10.30
C LEU A 293 -28.81 -8.48 10.63
N LYS A 294 -29.56 -9.52 10.97
CA LYS A 294 -30.99 -9.40 11.36
C LYS A 294 -31.12 -8.97 12.82
N GLY A 295 -32.11 -8.13 13.11
CA GLY A 295 -32.46 -7.68 14.46
C GLY A 295 -32.06 -6.24 14.74
N ASN A 296 -32.81 -5.57 15.62
CA ASN A 296 -32.68 -4.13 15.88
C ASN A 296 -31.31 -3.75 16.49
N MET A 297 -30.66 -4.69 17.18
CA MET A 297 -29.30 -4.50 17.72
C MET A 297 -28.25 -4.23 16.62
N TYR A 298 -28.49 -4.62 15.37
CA TYR A 298 -27.53 -4.45 14.28
C TYR A 298 -27.92 -3.35 13.28
N SER A 299 -28.63 -2.32 13.76
CA SER A 299 -28.93 -1.11 12.98
C SER A 299 -27.66 -0.29 12.67
N SER A 300 -27.80 0.80 11.91
CA SER A 300 -26.66 1.68 11.55
C SER A 300 -25.92 2.27 12.76
N TYR A 301 -26.59 2.45 13.90
CA TYR A 301 -25.94 2.92 15.13
C TYR A 301 -26.50 2.17 16.33
N THR A 302 -25.62 1.51 17.08
CA THR A 302 -26.02 0.78 18.29
C THR A 302 -24.95 0.83 19.38
N PHE A 303 -25.40 0.93 20.63
CA PHE A 303 -24.62 0.63 21.82
C PHE A 303 -25.04 -0.75 22.37
N ILE A 304 -24.08 -1.67 22.48
CA ILE A 304 -24.22 -3.04 22.97
C ILE A 304 -23.56 -3.12 24.35
N ASN A 305 -24.38 -3.13 25.39
CA ASN A 305 -23.96 -3.21 26.77
C ASN A 305 -23.46 -4.62 27.10
N VAL A 306 -22.27 -4.70 27.69
CA VAL A 306 -21.67 -5.92 28.21
C VAL A 306 -21.52 -5.76 29.72
N SER A 307 -22.58 -6.12 30.45
CA SER A 307 -22.68 -5.92 31.89
C SER A 307 -21.76 -6.86 32.68
N THR A 308 -21.52 -8.06 32.15
CA THR A 308 -20.70 -9.13 32.75
C THR A 308 -19.20 -8.96 32.50
N GLY A 309 -18.79 -7.90 31.79
CA GLY A 309 -17.40 -7.62 31.45
C GLY A 309 -16.52 -7.45 32.69
N LYS A 310 -15.26 -7.88 32.59
CA LYS A 310 -14.25 -7.67 33.63
C LYS A 310 -12.94 -7.23 32.98
N GLU A 311 -12.30 -6.25 33.61
CA GLU A 311 -10.97 -5.80 33.24
C GLU A 311 -9.92 -6.86 33.63
N ASP A 312 -9.14 -7.30 32.66
CA ASP A 312 -8.04 -8.25 32.84
C ASP A 312 -6.69 -7.58 32.55
N PHE A 313 -5.77 -7.71 33.51
CA PHE A 313 -4.39 -7.20 33.46
C PHE A 313 -3.35 -8.33 33.53
N SER A 314 -3.76 -9.59 33.41
CA SER A 314 -2.88 -10.76 33.55
C SER A 314 -1.72 -10.80 32.55
N LYS A 315 -1.96 -10.34 31.31
CA LYS A 315 -0.95 -10.27 30.23
C LYS A 315 -0.39 -8.85 30.04
N GLY A 316 -0.04 -8.17 31.13
CA GLY A 316 0.68 -6.89 31.15
C GLY A 316 -0.16 -5.67 31.57
N ARG A 317 0.44 -4.47 31.48
CA ARG A 317 -0.14 -3.23 32.06
C ARG A 317 -1.36 -2.66 31.30
N SER A 318 -1.62 -3.10 30.07
CA SER A 318 -2.76 -2.62 29.29
C SER A 318 -3.99 -3.50 29.54
N PRO A 319 -5.14 -2.92 29.94
CA PRO A 319 -6.34 -3.70 30.22
C PRO A 319 -6.87 -4.40 28.97
N ARG A 320 -7.60 -5.48 29.22
CA ARG A 320 -8.33 -6.29 28.24
C ARG A 320 -9.70 -6.64 28.82
N ASN A 321 -10.65 -6.98 27.96
CA ASN A 321 -11.96 -7.45 28.38
C ASN A 321 -12.36 -8.65 27.50
N LEU A 322 -12.34 -9.83 28.12
CA LEU A 322 -12.60 -11.10 27.44
C LEU A 322 -14.06 -11.22 26.99
N ALA A 323 -15.01 -10.68 27.76
CA ALA A 323 -16.42 -10.70 27.43
C ALA A 323 -16.71 -9.82 26.20
N GLU A 324 -16.19 -8.59 26.18
CA GLU A 324 -16.30 -7.73 24.99
C GLU A 324 -15.65 -8.38 23.76
N ALA A 325 -14.45 -8.96 23.91
CA ALA A 325 -13.77 -9.64 22.80
C ALA A 325 -14.56 -10.86 22.29
N ALA A 326 -15.30 -11.56 23.16
CA ALA A 326 -16.17 -12.66 22.78
C ALA A 326 -17.40 -12.17 21.99
N VAL A 327 -18.06 -11.11 22.46
CA VAL A 327 -19.18 -10.46 21.75
C VAL A 327 -18.75 -10.00 20.36
N VAL A 328 -17.62 -9.29 20.27
CA VAL A 328 -17.06 -8.83 18.98
C VAL A 328 -16.76 -10.01 18.05
N ASN A 329 -16.15 -11.08 18.56
CA ASN A 329 -15.87 -12.28 17.75
C ASN A 329 -17.14 -12.94 17.21
N GLN A 330 -18.21 -12.99 18.00
CA GLN A 330 -19.49 -13.52 17.55
C GLN A 330 -20.12 -12.67 16.44
N ILE A 331 -20.07 -11.34 16.58
CA ILE A 331 -20.54 -10.41 15.55
C ILE A 331 -19.77 -10.62 14.24
N ILE A 332 -18.43 -10.70 14.31
CA ILE A 332 -17.58 -10.96 13.13
C ILE A 332 -17.90 -12.31 12.50
N GLY A 333 -18.13 -13.35 13.32
CA GLY A 333 -18.54 -14.66 12.84
C GLY A 333 -19.85 -14.60 12.04
N LYS A 334 -20.85 -13.88 12.53
CA LYS A 334 -22.13 -13.68 11.82
C LYS A 334 -21.96 -12.89 10.53
N LEU A 335 -21.15 -11.83 10.55
CA LEU A 335 -20.84 -11.04 9.34
C LEU A 335 -20.13 -11.89 8.28
N TYR A 336 -19.21 -12.75 8.71
CA TYR A 336 -18.53 -13.68 7.83
C TYR A 336 -19.51 -14.69 7.21
N SER A 337 -20.42 -15.26 8.00
CA SER A 337 -21.48 -16.14 7.49
C SER A 337 -22.40 -15.42 6.50
N TYR A 338 -22.79 -14.18 6.78
CA TYR A 338 -23.57 -13.36 5.85
C TYR A 338 -22.82 -13.13 4.53
N HIS A 339 -21.53 -12.81 4.60
CA HIS A 339 -20.68 -12.68 3.42
C HIS A 339 -20.60 -13.99 2.63
N CYS A 340 -20.39 -15.13 3.29
CA CYS A 340 -20.34 -16.42 2.62
C CYS A 340 -21.64 -16.76 1.87
N ASN A 341 -22.79 -16.38 2.44
CA ASN A 341 -24.11 -16.64 1.88
C ASN A 341 -24.48 -15.70 0.73
N THR A 342 -24.15 -14.41 0.86
CA THR A 342 -24.58 -13.38 -0.11
C THR A 342 -23.52 -12.99 -1.13
N LYS A 343 -22.25 -13.35 -0.88
CA LYS A 343 -21.06 -12.89 -1.63
C LYS A 343 -20.88 -11.37 -1.63
N THR A 344 -21.58 -10.65 -0.75
CA THR A 344 -21.43 -9.19 -0.60
C THR A 344 -20.06 -8.89 -0.02
N ALA A 345 -19.26 -8.02 -0.65
CA ALA A 345 -18.00 -7.58 -0.06
C ALA A 345 -18.26 -6.74 1.20
N ILE A 346 -17.52 -7.02 2.28
CA ILE A 346 -17.67 -6.36 3.58
C ILE A 346 -16.30 -6.05 4.16
N SER A 347 -16.13 -4.79 4.54
CA SER A 347 -14.95 -4.30 5.24
C SER A 347 -15.30 -3.95 6.70
N VAL A 348 -14.61 -4.56 7.67
CA VAL A 348 -14.90 -4.42 9.10
C VAL A 348 -13.68 -3.87 9.83
N GLY A 349 -13.85 -2.74 10.50
CA GLY A 349 -12.86 -2.20 11.43
C GLY A 349 -13.24 -2.48 12.87
N VAL A 350 -12.30 -3.03 13.64
CA VAL A 350 -12.43 -3.19 15.09
C VAL A 350 -11.47 -2.23 15.77
N ILE A 351 -12.03 -1.26 16.49
CA ILE A 351 -11.27 -0.21 17.17
C ILE A 351 -11.26 -0.48 18.66
N SER A 352 -10.09 -0.41 19.29
CA SER A 352 -10.00 -0.39 20.74
C SER A 352 -8.89 0.56 21.22
N PRO A 353 -9.12 1.35 22.28
CA PRO A 353 -8.13 2.30 22.80
C PRO A 353 -6.94 1.60 23.49
N TYR A 354 -7.04 0.31 23.80
CA TYR A 354 -6.04 -0.42 24.58
C TYR A 354 -5.30 -1.46 23.74
N LYS A 355 -3.96 -1.36 23.70
CA LYS A 355 -3.09 -2.31 22.97
C LYS A 355 -3.28 -3.76 23.44
N GLY A 356 -3.54 -3.96 24.72
CA GLY A 356 -3.85 -5.29 25.28
C GLY A 356 -5.08 -5.92 24.63
N GLN A 357 -6.15 -5.13 24.43
CA GLN A 357 -7.38 -5.60 23.77
C GLN A 357 -7.17 -5.85 22.28
N VAL A 358 -6.45 -4.96 21.58
CA VAL A 358 -6.07 -5.15 20.17
C VAL A 358 -5.29 -6.46 20.00
N GLY A 359 -4.32 -6.73 20.88
CA GLY A 359 -3.56 -7.99 20.88
C GLY A 359 -4.44 -9.21 21.12
N LEU A 360 -5.37 -9.15 22.09
CA LEU A 360 -6.33 -10.22 22.37
C LEU A 360 -7.24 -10.52 21.17
N MET A 361 -7.72 -9.49 20.49
CA MET A 361 -8.58 -9.62 19.32
C MET A 361 -7.81 -10.20 18.11
N HIS A 362 -6.57 -9.78 17.91
CA HIS A 362 -5.69 -10.41 16.92
C HIS A 362 -5.45 -11.89 17.18
N GLU A 363 -5.23 -12.27 18.45
CA GLU A 363 -5.08 -13.66 18.89
C GLU A 363 -6.35 -14.48 18.63
N LYS A 364 -7.53 -13.94 18.96
CA LYS A 364 -8.83 -14.64 18.83
C LYS A 364 -9.32 -14.79 17.40
N PHE A 365 -9.25 -13.72 16.59
CA PHE A 365 -9.86 -13.72 15.25
C PHE A 365 -9.13 -12.88 14.20
N GLY A 366 -8.26 -11.94 14.60
CA GLY A 366 -7.63 -11.05 13.64
C GLY A 366 -6.82 -11.80 12.58
N LYS A 367 -6.06 -12.85 12.93
CA LYS A 367 -5.31 -13.63 11.93
C LYS A 367 -6.20 -14.44 10.97
N LYS A 368 -7.39 -14.85 11.40
CA LYS A 368 -8.31 -15.66 10.58
C LYS A 368 -8.89 -14.87 9.41
N TYR A 369 -9.03 -13.56 9.59
CA TYR A 369 -9.69 -12.65 8.64
C TYR A 369 -8.78 -11.48 8.21
N ALA A 370 -7.48 -11.57 8.50
CA ALA A 370 -6.50 -10.55 8.12
C ALA A 370 -6.07 -10.73 6.65
N GLY A 371 -5.96 -9.62 5.95
CA GLY A 371 -5.41 -9.56 4.60
C GLY A 371 -6.46 -9.61 3.50
N ARG A 372 -6.09 -9.07 2.34
CA ARG A 372 -6.82 -9.19 1.06
C ARG A 372 -6.72 -10.64 0.57
N ASN A 373 -7.26 -11.59 1.31
CA ASN A 373 -7.72 -12.83 0.71
C ASN A 373 -8.82 -12.36 -0.25
N GLY A 374 -8.62 -12.49 -1.56
CA GLY A 374 -9.44 -11.89 -2.64
C GLY A 374 -10.93 -12.29 -2.67
N ASN A 375 -11.46 -12.72 -1.53
CA ASN A 375 -12.80 -13.23 -1.28
C ASN A 375 -13.77 -12.10 -0.92
N GLY A 376 -13.30 -10.88 -0.64
CA GLY A 376 -14.16 -9.71 -0.39
C GLY A 376 -14.59 -9.50 1.07
N PHE A 377 -14.01 -10.21 2.04
CA PHE A 377 -14.26 -9.99 3.47
C PHE A 377 -12.96 -9.66 4.20
N THR A 378 -12.88 -8.49 4.82
CA THR A 378 -11.66 -8.03 5.52
C THR A 378 -11.96 -7.55 6.93
N VAL A 379 -11.14 -7.96 7.89
CA VAL A 379 -11.21 -7.47 9.28
C VAL A 379 -9.90 -6.80 9.67
N ASN A 380 -9.96 -5.51 9.98
CA ASN A 380 -8.84 -4.71 10.45
C ASN A 380 -9.01 -4.42 11.95
N VAL A 381 -8.12 -4.91 12.79
CA VAL A 381 -8.11 -4.60 14.23
C VAL A 381 -6.98 -3.62 14.52
N ARG A 382 -7.28 -2.43 15.05
CA ARG A 382 -6.25 -1.42 15.37
C ARG A 382 -6.68 -0.54 16.54
N SER A 383 -5.75 0.28 17.03
CA SER A 383 -6.07 1.37 17.95
C SER A 383 -6.76 2.52 17.23
N VAL A 384 -7.34 3.46 17.98
CA VAL A 384 -7.95 4.68 17.44
C VAL A 384 -6.97 5.44 16.54
N ASP A 385 -5.75 5.68 17.03
CA ASP A 385 -4.69 6.39 16.29
C ASP A 385 -4.29 5.65 14.99
N GLY A 386 -4.39 4.31 14.96
CA GLY A 386 -4.08 3.51 13.76
C GLY A 386 -5.20 3.44 12.72
N PHE A 387 -6.38 3.99 13.04
CA PHE A 387 -7.54 4.10 12.15
C PHE A 387 -7.71 5.49 11.55
N GLN A 388 -6.84 6.43 11.89
CA GLN A 388 -6.90 7.78 11.33
C GLN A 388 -6.71 7.75 9.80
N GLY A 389 -7.48 8.57 9.08
CA GLY A 389 -7.57 8.55 7.61
C GLY A 389 -8.23 7.30 7.01
N GLY A 390 -8.44 6.23 7.79
CA GLY A 390 -9.14 5.03 7.36
C GLY A 390 -10.66 5.15 7.47
N GLU A 391 -11.36 4.30 6.72
CA GLU A 391 -12.81 4.08 6.83
C GLU A 391 -13.13 2.62 6.53
N GLU A 392 -14.22 2.13 7.10
CA GLU A 392 -14.70 0.75 6.89
C GLU A 392 -16.22 0.77 6.76
N ASP A 393 -16.79 -0.24 6.09
CA ASP A 393 -18.23 -0.37 5.95
C ASP A 393 -18.92 -0.50 7.32
N ILE A 394 -18.29 -1.26 8.23
CA ILE A 394 -18.74 -1.51 9.59
C ILE A 394 -17.60 -1.21 10.56
N ILE A 395 -17.87 -0.42 11.60
CA ILE A 395 -16.94 -0.20 12.72
C ILE A 395 -17.52 -0.77 13.99
N ILE A 396 -16.71 -1.57 14.69
CA ILE A 396 -17.00 -2.10 16.01
C ILE A 396 -16.00 -1.50 17.01
N ILE A 397 -16.47 -0.72 17.98
CA ILE A 397 -15.62 -0.14 19.02
C ILE A 397 -15.72 -0.99 20.29
N SER A 398 -14.62 -1.56 20.76
CA SER A 398 -14.54 -2.19 22.09
C SER A 398 -13.91 -1.21 23.09
N THR A 399 -14.71 -0.81 24.08
CA THR A 399 -14.35 0.23 25.06
C THR A 399 -13.51 -0.29 26.23
N VAL A 400 -13.56 -1.60 26.49
CA VAL A 400 -12.77 -2.39 27.45
C VAL A 400 -13.09 -2.11 28.92
N ARG A 401 -13.21 -0.84 29.30
CA ARG A 401 -13.30 -0.43 30.70
C ARG A 401 -14.63 -0.88 31.30
N CYS A 402 -14.54 -1.57 32.43
CA CYS A 402 -15.67 -2.07 33.21
C CYS A 402 -15.34 -1.96 34.70
N ASN A 403 -15.76 -0.86 35.33
CA ASN A 403 -15.49 -0.56 36.73
C ASN A 403 -16.57 0.36 37.33
N GLY A 404 -16.82 0.23 38.63
CA GLY A 404 -17.86 1.01 39.32
C GLY A 404 -17.57 2.51 39.39
N ASN A 405 -16.29 2.90 39.30
CA ASN A 405 -15.84 4.28 39.51
C ASN A 405 -15.93 5.15 38.24
N GLY A 406 -16.45 4.62 37.12
CA GLY A 406 -16.57 5.36 35.86
C GLY A 406 -15.24 5.72 35.20
N SER A 407 -14.14 5.05 35.56
CA SER A 407 -12.82 5.37 35.00
C SER A 407 -12.69 4.84 33.58
N VAL A 408 -12.51 5.75 32.62
CA VAL A 408 -12.45 5.41 31.18
C VAL A 408 -11.06 5.56 30.55
N GLY A 409 -10.10 6.16 31.27
CA GLY A 409 -8.71 6.27 30.80
C GLY A 409 -8.58 6.96 29.44
N PHE A 410 -7.97 6.30 28.44
CA PHE A 410 -7.72 6.88 27.11
C PHE A 410 -8.98 7.35 26.37
N LEU A 411 -10.15 6.82 26.72
CA LEU A 411 -11.44 7.21 26.15
C LEU A 411 -11.90 8.60 26.61
N SER A 412 -11.31 9.18 27.66
CA SER A 412 -11.66 10.54 28.11
C SER A 412 -11.26 11.62 27.10
N ASN A 413 -10.33 11.31 26.20
CA ASN A 413 -9.91 12.24 25.15
C ASN A 413 -11.01 12.38 24.09
N HIS A 414 -11.54 13.59 23.95
CA HIS A 414 -12.65 13.91 23.05
C HIS A 414 -12.25 13.76 21.57
N GLN A 415 -11.03 14.12 21.18
CA GLN A 415 -10.52 13.99 19.80
C GLN A 415 -10.43 12.53 19.35
N ARG A 416 -9.92 11.65 20.22
CA ARG A 416 -9.91 10.19 19.98
C ARG A 416 -11.32 9.63 19.84
N THR A 417 -12.23 10.10 20.70
CA THR A 417 -13.63 9.70 20.64
C THR A 417 -14.25 10.10 19.30
N ASN A 418 -14.05 11.36 18.87
CA ASN A 418 -14.53 11.85 17.58
C ASN A 418 -13.98 11.01 16.41
N VAL A 419 -12.66 10.74 16.38
CA VAL A 419 -12.06 9.88 15.35
C VAL A 419 -12.71 8.51 15.34
N ALA A 420 -12.81 7.83 16.49
CA ALA A 420 -13.36 6.49 16.56
C ALA A 420 -14.82 6.39 16.07
N LEU A 421 -15.65 7.37 16.41
CA LEU A 421 -17.07 7.41 16.03
C LEU A 421 -17.29 7.73 14.54
N THR A 422 -16.30 8.30 13.84
CA THR A 422 -16.45 8.81 12.46
C THR A 422 -15.76 7.96 11.40
N ARG A 423 -15.39 6.71 11.73
CA ARG A 423 -14.74 5.78 10.78
C ARG A 423 -15.72 4.91 9.99
N ALA A 424 -16.97 4.82 10.42
CA ALA A 424 -17.97 3.93 9.81
C ALA A 424 -18.63 4.57 8.59
N ARG A 425 -18.91 3.77 7.55
CA ARG A 425 -19.78 4.18 6.44
C ARG A 425 -21.25 3.85 6.74
N TYR A 426 -21.54 2.58 7.00
CA TYR A 426 -22.93 2.10 7.13
C TYR A 426 -23.35 1.78 8.55
N CYS A 427 -22.47 1.14 9.34
CA CYS A 427 -22.79 0.65 10.68
C CYS A 427 -21.70 0.98 11.70
N LEU A 428 -22.10 1.57 12.82
CA LEU A 428 -21.28 1.78 14.00
C LEU A 428 -21.87 1.03 15.20
N TRP A 429 -21.14 0.04 15.70
CA TRP A 429 -21.53 -0.75 16.87
C TRP A 429 -20.52 -0.58 17.99
N ILE A 430 -20.99 -0.08 19.14
CA ILE A 430 -20.15 0.17 20.30
C ILE A 430 -20.40 -0.95 21.31
N VAL A 431 -19.35 -1.67 21.70
CA VAL A 431 -19.39 -2.77 22.65
C VAL A 431 -18.67 -2.32 23.92
N GLY A 432 -19.36 -2.33 25.06
CA GLY A 432 -18.80 -1.77 26.29
C GLY A 432 -19.68 -1.87 27.52
N SER A 433 -19.11 -1.50 28.67
CA SER A 433 -19.87 -1.35 29.91
C SER A 433 -20.63 -0.03 29.93
N GLY A 434 -21.94 -0.09 29.70
CA GLY A 434 -22.83 1.07 29.73
C GLY A 434 -22.84 1.77 31.08
N SER A 435 -22.75 1.03 32.19
CA SER A 435 -22.67 1.60 33.55
C SER A 435 -21.38 2.40 33.76
N THR A 436 -20.23 1.83 33.38
CA THR A 436 -18.93 2.50 33.51
C THR A 436 -18.89 3.78 32.68
N LEU A 437 -19.35 3.72 31.43
CA LEU A 437 -19.33 4.86 30.51
C LEU A 437 -20.34 5.95 30.92
N ALA A 438 -21.53 5.57 31.40
CA ALA A 438 -22.53 6.49 31.93
C ALA A 438 -22.01 7.26 33.16
N ASN A 439 -21.21 6.62 34.01
CA ASN A 439 -20.64 7.22 35.22
C ASN A 439 -19.32 7.97 34.98
N SER A 440 -18.88 8.10 33.72
CA SER A 440 -17.54 8.59 33.43
C SER A 440 -17.32 10.10 33.56
N GLY A 441 -18.39 10.90 33.54
CA GLY A 441 -18.29 12.36 33.46
C GLY A 441 -17.68 12.87 32.15
N THR A 442 -17.55 12.02 31.13
CA THR A 442 -16.91 12.36 29.83
C THR A 442 -17.94 12.42 28.69
N VAL A 443 -17.46 12.62 27.45
CA VAL A 443 -18.30 12.52 26.25
C VAL A 443 -19.05 11.19 26.17
N TRP A 444 -18.49 10.11 26.72
CA TRP A 444 -19.12 8.79 26.72
C TRP A 444 -20.39 8.72 27.58
N GLN A 445 -20.53 9.52 28.62
CA GLN A 445 -21.79 9.63 29.38
C GLN A 445 -22.92 10.16 28.49
N HIS A 446 -22.64 11.22 27.73
CA HIS A 446 -23.58 11.77 26.77
C HIS A 446 -23.91 10.77 25.65
N LEU A 447 -22.91 10.02 25.18
CA LEU A 447 -23.11 9.00 24.15
C LEU A 447 -24.02 7.87 24.62
N VAL A 448 -23.84 7.37 25.85
CA VAL A 448 -24.73 6.34 26.40
C VAL A 448 -26.15 6.89 26.58
N SER A 449 -26.28 8.13 27.04
CA SER A 449 -27.58 8.79 27.19
C SER A 449 -28.29 8.97 25.84
N ASP A 450 -27.56 9.41 24.81
CA ASP A 450 -28.04 9.51 23.43
C ASP A 450 -28.51 8.15 22.90
N ALA A 451 -27.71 7.10 23.06
CA ALA A 451 -28.08 5.77 22.63
C ALA A 451 -29.37 5.27 23.30
N LYS A 452 -29.55 5.55 24.60
CA LYS A 452 -30.79 5.21 25.32
C LYS A 452 -31.99 6.02 24.81
N MET A 453 -31.85 7.34 24.67
CA MET A 453 -32.92 8.21 24.19
C MET A 453 -33.40 7.83 22.78
N ARG A 454 -32.49 7.37 21.92
CA ARG A 454 -32.82 6.95 20.54
C ARG A 454 -33.25 5.48 20.42
N GLY A 455 -33.37 4.74 21.52
CA GLY A 455 -33.72 3.30 21.48
C GLY A 455 -32.64 2.44 20.83
N CYS A 456 -31.38 2.88 20.87
CA CYS A 456 -30.21 2.24 20.28
C CYS A 456 -29.32 1.55 21.32
N PHE A 457 -29.77 1.39 22.57
CA PHE A 457 -29.04 0.75 23.65
C PHE A 457 -29.61 -0.66 23.90
N TYR A 458 -28.77 -1.69 23.82
CA TYR A 458 -29.17 -3.09 23.97
C TYR A 458 -28.22 -3.85 24.89
N ASP A 459 -28.75 -4.77 25.67
CA ASP A 459 -27.96 -5.67 26.51
C ASP A 459 -27.54 -6.93 25.75
N ALA A 460 -26.23 -7.18 25.70
CA ALA A 460 -25.71 -8.42 25.12
C ALA A 460 -26.20 -9.64 25.91
N ASP A 461 -26.21 -9.57 27.23
CA ASP A 461 -26.54 -10.69 28.11
C ASP A 461 -28.03 -11.13 28.02
N GLU A 462 -28.93 -10.22 27.66
CA GLU A 462 -30.36 -10.49 27.49
C GLU A 462 -30.69 -11.06 26.11
N ALA A 463 -29.91 -10.69 25.10
CA ALA A 463 -30.04 -11.27 23.77
C ALA A 463 -29.70 -12.76 23.82
N ALA A 464 -30.71 -13.60 23.53
CA ALA A 464 -30.62 -15.07 23.56
C ALA A 464 -29.38 -15.62 22.83
N GLU A 465 -28.90 -14.87 21.84
CA GLU A 465 -27.77 -15.16 20.97
C GLU A 465 -26.39 -15.07 21.65
N PHE A 466 -26.25 -14.34 22.77
CA PHE A 466 -24.96 -14.14 23.47
C PHE A 466 -24.85 -14.84 24.83
N LYS A 467 -25.92 -15.50 25.32
CA LYS A 467 -25.93 -16.22 26.61
C LYS A 467 -24.83 -17.28 26.76
N HIS A 468 -24.28 -17.79 25.66
CA HIS A 468 -23.16 -18.73 25.66
C HIS A 468 -21.77 -18.06 25.62
N ALA A 469 -21.66 -16.79 25.22
CA ALA A 469 -20.40 -16.02 25.25
C ALA A 469 -20.08 -15.45 26.63
N SER A 470 -21.09 -15.22 27.48
CA SER A 470 -20.94 -14.65 28.83
C SER A 470 -20.41 -15.65 29.87
N LYS A 471 -20.26 -16.94 29.54
CA LYS A 471 -19.70 -17.96 30.45
C LYS A 471 -18.20 -18.20 30.15
N PRO A 472 -17.29 -17.95 31.12
CA PRO A 472 -15.87 -18.19 30.93
C PRO A 472 -15.53 -19.66 31.20
N ALA A 473 -15.88 -20.59 30.30
CA ALA A 473 -15.33 -21.95 30.33
C ALA A 473 -15.45 -22.69 28.99
N LEU A 474 -14.38 -23.41 28.66
CA LEU A 474 -14.26 -24.49 27.67
C LEU A 474 -14.20 -24.09 26.18
N PHE A 475 -12.99 -23.81 25.70
CA PHE A 475 -12.66 -24.01 24.28
C PHE A 475 -11.32 -24.76 24.17
N LYS A 476 -11.43 -26.09 24.02
CA LYS A 476 -10.31 -26.96 23.62
C LYS A 476 -9.92 -26.64 22.18
N THR A 477 -8.63 -26.42 21.96
CA THR A 477 -8.02 -26.26 20.64
C THR A 477 -8.11 -27.55 19.82
N SER A 478 -9.01 -27.60 18.83
CA SER A 478 -8.96 -28.62 17.78
C SER A 478 -8.08 -28.12 16.64
N ARG A 479 -6.87 -28.68 16.55
CA ARG A 479 -5.96 -28.54 15.39
C ARG A 479 -6.42 -29.50 14.30
N THR A 480 -7.02 -29.00 13.23
CA THR A 480 -7.20 -29.76 11.99
C THR A 480 -6.35 -29.11 10.90
N ARG A 481 -5.22 -29.76 10.57
CA ARG A 481 -4.41 -29.48 9.38
C ARG A 481 -5.17 -29.98 8.16
N SER A 482 -5.55 -29.09 7.23
CA SER A 482 -6.06 -29.47 5.91
C SER A 482 -5.04 -29.12 4.82
N LYS A 483 -4.84 -30.07 3.91
CA LYS A 483 -3.84 -30.15 2.83
C LYS A 483 -4.00 -29.11 1.70
N LEU A 484 -4.07 -27.81 2.01
CA LEU A 484 -4.13 -26.74 1.00
C LEU A 484 -2.77 -26.08 0.71
N ASP A 485 -1.73 -26.37 1.50
CA ASP A 485 -0.43 -25.69 1.46
C ASP A 485 0.46 -26.01 0.24
N PHE A 486 0.06 -26.88 -0.69
CA PHE A 486 0.93 -27.26 -1.82
C PHE A 486 0.62 -26.51 -3.13
N ALA A 487 -0.58 -25.94 -3.28
CA ALA A 487 -0.98 -25.25 -4.51
C ALA A 487 -0.65 -23.74 -4.50
N GLU A 488 -0.51 -23.11 -3.32
CA GLU A 488 -0.20 -21.68 -3.18
C GLU A 488 1.29 -21.34 -3.39
N SER A 489 2.17 -22.34 -3.41
CA SER A 489 3.62 -22.14 -3.60
C SER A 489 3.98 -21.67 -5.01
N LEU A 490 3.18 -22.00 -6.04
CA LEU A 490 3.49 -21.70 -7.44
C LEU A 490 2.93 -20.35 -7.94
N SER A 491 1.90 -19.80 -7.30
CA SER A 491 1.27 -18.53 -7.71
C SER A 491 2.01 -17.29 -7.18
N SER A 492 2.84 -17.46 -6.14
CA SER A 492 3.57 -16.37 -5.45
C SER A 492 4.88 -15.96 -6.14
N GLN A 493 5.31 -16.66 -7.20
CA GLN A 493 6.57 -16.39 -7.90
C GLN A 493 6.46 -15.41 -9.09
N LEU A 494 5.26 -14.92 -9.45
CA LEU A 494 5.08 -14.00 -10.59
C LEU A 494 4.65 -12.56 -10.22
N ALA A 495 4.63 -12.21 -8.94
CA ALA A 495 4.27 -10.87 -8.45
C ALA A 495 5.34 -10.20 -7.57
N LYS A 496 6.63 -10.39 -7.91
CA LYS A 496 7.74 -9.65 -7.32
C LYS A 496 8.55 -8.93 -8.40
N ILE A 497 8.15 -7.70 -8.69
CA ILE A 497 9.13 -6.65 -9.01
C ILE A 497 9.12 -5.76 -7.77
N SER A 498 10.01 -6.14 -6.84
CA SER A 498 10.42 -5.34 -5.69
C SER A 498 11.27 -4.19 -6.24
N LEU A 499 10.86 -2.95 -6.01
CA LEU A 499 11.82 -1.85 -5.96
C LEU A 499 12.50 -1.99 -4.60
N ASP A 500 13.75 -2.45 -4.62
CA ASP A 500 14.51 -2.65 -3.40
C ASP A 500 14.71 -1.31 -2.68
N ASP A 501 14.11 -1.22 -1.49
CA ASP A 501 14.35 -0.19 -0.48
C ASP A 501 15.79 -0.29 0.03
N VAL A 502 16.73 0.34 -0.68
CA VAL A 502 18.08 0.62 -0.19
C VAL A 502 18.22 2.11 0.08
N PHE A 503 17.37 2.71 0.93
CA PHE A 503 17.60 4.08 1.41
C PHE A 503 17.01 4.39 2.79
N VAL A 504 17.15 3.49 3.77
CA VAL A 504 17.14 3.86 5.19
C VAL A 504 18.11 2.95 5.97
N LYS A 505 19.38 3.34 6.05
CA LYS A 505 20.19 3.03 7.22
C LYS A 505 20.44 4.34 7.96
N PRO A 506 20.03 4.47 9.23
CA PRO A 506 20.47 5.58 10.06
C PRO A 506 21.97 5.38 10.34
N VAL A 507 22.78 6.38 10.03
CA VAL A 507 24.11 6.48 10.61
C VAL A 507 23.90 6.92 12.05
N SER A 508 24.40 6.09 12.96
CA SER A 508 24.51 6.29 14.41
C SER A 508 25.24 7.58 14.78
#